data_AF-A0A3D4NEY7-F1
#
_entry.id   AF-A0A3D4NEY7-F1
#
_cell.length_a   1.000
_cell.length_b   1.000
_cell.length_c   1.000
_cell.angle_alpha   90.00
_cell.angle_beta   90.00
_cell.angle_gamma   90.00
#
_symmetry.space_group_name_H-M   'P 1'
#
loop_
_entity.id
_entity.type
_entity.pdbx_description
1 polymer ?
#
loop_
_entity_poly.entity_id
_entity_poly.type
_entity_poly.pdbx_seq_one_letter_code
_entity_poly.pdbx_strand_id
1 'polypeptide(L)'
;MSNTIIIFSFFFGVLAPMPPGIAYNPETRECGYYMGGDEYASYLLPAGWVINYGETIQNETGSHEWDGRYDSIEQFCRELGYSYIQGNIATEYGERKESGLSTIRTICKTAPILLLVVLVLSGFLIVNKIIRKGRIKNIKYE
;
A
#
# COMPACT_ATOMS: atom_id res chain seq x y z
N MET A 1 -27.29 0.89 21.73
CA MET A 1 -26.26 1.61 20.96
C MET A 1 -25.57 0.61 20.07
N SER A 2 -25.51 0.93 18.78
CA SER A 2 -25.61 -0.02 17.68
C SER A 2 -24.24 -0.59 17.26
N ASN A 3 -24.17 -1.91 17.04
CA ASN A 3 -23.01 -2.63 16.48
C ASN A 3 -22.48 -2.00 15.16
N THR A 4 -23.30 -1.19 14.48
CA THR A 4 -22.93 -0.43 13.28
C THR A 4 -21.81 0.59 13.52
N ILE A 5 -21.70 1.20 14.71
CA ILE A 5 -20.68 2.23 15.01
C ILE A 5 -19.29 1.60 15.20
N ILE A 6 -19.24 0.37 15.70
CA ILE A 6 -17.99 -0.38 15.91
C ILE A 6 -17.37 -0.76 14.56
N ILE A 7 -18.19 -1.20 13.60
CA ILE A 7 -17.71 -1.55 12.25
C ILE A 7 -17.13 -0.32 11.54
N PHE A 8 -17.82 0.83 11.61
CA PHE A 8 -17.32 2.06 10.99
C PHE A 8 -15.98 2.51 11.59
N SER A 9 -15.82 2.42 12.91
CA SER A 9 -14.56 2.81 13.59
C SER A 9 -13.38 1.90 13.24
N PHE A 10 -13.62 0.61 12.96
CA PHE A 10 -12.57 -0.32 12.57
C PHE A 10 -12.02 -0.05 11.16
N PHE A 11 -12.84 0.47 10.23
CA PHE A 11 -12.39 0.75 8.85
C PHE A 11 -11.53 2.02 8.73
N PHE A 12 -11.71 3.03 9.58
CA PHE A 12 -10.93 4.28 9.49
C PHE A 12 -9.53 4.17 10.11
N GLY A 13 -9.32 3.27 11.07
CA GLY A 13 -8.00 3.08 11.69
C GLY A 13 -6.95 2.43 10.77
N VAL A 14 -7.39 1.77 9.70
CA VAL A 14 -6.50 1.05 8.76
C VAL A 14 -6.16 1.90 7.53
N LEU A 15 -6.55 3.18 7.49
CA LEU A 15 -6.35 4.11 6.36
C LEU A 15 -5.56 5.37 6.74
N ALA A 16 -4.78 5.32 7.83
CA ALA A 16 -3.93 6.43 8.20
C ALA A 16 -2.53 6.25 7.58
N PRO A 17 -2.02 7.26 6.84
CA PRO A 17 -0.66 7.22 6.31
C PRO A 17 0.36 7.05 7.44
N MET A 18 1.46 6.37 7.15
CA MET A 18 2.55 6.23 8.12
C MET A 18 3.07 7.62 8.52
N PRO A 19 3.36 7.87 9.81
CA PRO A 19 3.89 9.16 10.23
C PRO A 19 5.19 9.48 9.46
N PRO A 20 5.42 10.77 9.15
CA PRO A 20 6.67 11.18 8.53
C PRO A 20 7.84 10.85 9.46
N GLY A 21 8.96 10.46 8.88
CA GLY A 21 10.20 10.18 9.57
C GLY A 21 11.39 10.79 8.85
N ILE A 22 12.56 10.54 9.41
CA ILE A 22 13.84 10.85 8.81
C ILE A 22 14.53 9.52 8.51
N ALA A 23 15.13 9.42 7.32
CA ALA A 23 16.07 8.35 7.02
C ALA A 23 17.47 8.95 6.93
N TYR A 24 18.46 8.30 7.53
CA TYR A 24 19.86 8.70 7.44
C TYR A 24 20.77 7.49 7.27
N ASN A 25 21.90 7.68 6.58
CA ASN A 25 22.90 6.66 6.36
C ASN A 25 24.22 7.09 7.04
N PRO A 26 24.62 6.44 8.14
CA PRO A 26 25.85 6.80 8.86
C PRO A 26 27.14 6.63 8.04
N GLU A 27 27.14 5.74 7.04
CA GLU A 27 28.31 5.45 6.21
C GLU A 27 28.51 6.53 5.15
N THR A 28 27.45 6.91 4.43
CA THR A 28 27.50 7.94 3.37
C THR A 28 27.35 9.37 3.92
N ARG A 29 26.93 9.51 5.18
CA ARG A 29 26.58 10.79 5.82
C ARG A 29 25.48 11.53 5.07
N GLU A 30 24.48 10.80 4.61
CA GLU A 30 23.31 11.35 3.93
C GLU A 30 22.07 11.25 4.81
N CYS A 31 21.19 12.23 4.75
CA CYS A 31 19.99 12.32 5.56
C CYS A 31 18.86 12.96 4.74
N GLY A 32 17.62 12.52 4.93
CA GLY A 32 16.49 13.04 4.18
C GLY A 32 15.15 12.62 4.73
N TYR A 33 14.09 13.12 4.09
CA TYR A 33 12.72 12.80 4.46
C TYR A 33 12.40 11.33 4.16
N TYR A 34 11.70 10.68 5.07
CA TYR A 34 11.25 9.32 4.92
C TYR A 34 9.75 9.19 5.16
N MET A 35 9.04 8.64 4.18
CA MET A 35 7.68 8.16 4.35
C MET A 35 7.64 6.69 3.99
N GLY A 36 7.56 5.84 5.02
CA GLY A 36 7.69 4.38 4.88
C GLY A 36 6.54 3.70 4.15
N GLY A 37 5.49 4.45 3.84
CA GLY A 37 4.45 4.03 2.92
C GLY A 37 3.04 4.43 3.35
N ASP A 38 2.09 3.79 2.69
CA ASP A 38 0.66 3.89 2.96
C ASP A 38 0.08 2.47 3.11
N GLU A 39 -1.24 2.35 3.12
CA GLU A 39 -1.93 1.07 3.31
C GLU A 39 -1.67 0.07 2.18
N TYR A 40 -1.18 0.54 1.04
CA TYR A 40 -1.03 -0.21 -0.20
C TYR A 40 0.42 -0.54 -0.51
N ALA A 41 1.37 0.16 0.10
CA ALA A 41 2.79 -0.07 -0.11
C ALA A 41 3.60 0.22 1.15
N SER A 42 4.58 -0.64 1.43
CA SER A 42 5.70 -0.29 2.29
C SER A 42 6.97 -0.17 1.45
N TYR A 43 7.96 0.56 1.95
CA TYR A 43 9.25 0.68 1.30
C TYR A 43 10.33 0.02 2.16
N LEU A 44 11.14 -0.82 1.53
CA LEU A 44 12.38 -1.32 2.15
C LEU A 44 13.50 -0.37 1.77
N LEU A 45 14.15 0.23 2.76
CA LEU A 45 15.31 1.07 2.50
C LEU A 45 16.52 0.22 2.07
N PRO A 46 17.44 0.79 1.27
CA PRO A 46 18.71 0.14 0.98
C PRO A 46 19.50 -0.17 2.26
N ALA A 47 20.44 -1.10 2.14
CA ALA A 47 21.38 -1.39 3.24
C ALA A 47 22.10 -0.11 3.71
N GLY A 48 22.30 0.01 5.02
CA GLY A 48 22.99 1.14 5.66
C GLY A 48 22.09 2.31 6.05
N TRP A 49 20.88 2.41 5.52
CA TRP A 49 19.91 3.42 5.93
C TRP A 49 19.19 3.04 7.23
N VAL A 50 19.04 4.04 8.11
CA VAL A 50 18.36 3.94 9.41
C VAL A 50 17.19 4.92 9.43
N ILE A 51 16.05 4.49 9.98
CA ILE A 51 14.84 5.32 10.09
C ILE A 51 14.71 5.82 11.53
N ASN A 52 14.33 7.08 11.68
CA ASN A 52 14.03 7.71 12.96
C ASN A 52 12.71 8.49 12.88
N TYR A 53 11.82 8.27 13.84
CA TYR A 53 10.48 8.90 13.92
C TYR A 53 10.37 9.96 15.04
N GLY A 54 11.49 10.56 15.45
CA GLY A 54 11.57 11.47 16.59
C GLY A 54 12.29 10.88 17.80
N GLU A 55 13.02 9.78 17.65
CA GLU A 55 13.90 9.28 18.71
C GLU A 55 15.16 10.14 18.81
N THR A 56 15.66 10.34 20.01
CA THR A 56 16.89 11.08 20.24
C THR A 56 18.11 10.36 19.65
N ILE A 57 18.85 11.02 18.77
CA ILE A 57 20.09 10.51 18.16
C ILE A 57 21.28 11.05 18.95
N GLN A 58 22.15 10.16 19.44
CA GLN A 58 23.41 10.53 20.08
C GLN A 58 24.60 10.30 19.14
N ASN A 59 25.44 11.32 19.00
CA ASN A 59 26.67 11.26 18.22
C ASN A 59 27.78 12.11 18.89
N GLU A 60 28.91 12.28 18.19
CA GLU A 60 30.06 13.06 18.69
C GLU A 60 29.73 14.54 18.95
N THR A 61 28.72 15.10 18.26
CA THR A 61 28.32 16.51 18.41
C THR A 61 27.27 16.71 19.50
N GLY A 62 26.68 15.64 20.04
CA GLY A 62 25.77 15.69 21.17
C GLY A 62 24.51 14.85 20.96
N SER A 63 23.42 15.33 21.54
CA SER A 63 22.11 14.70 21.53
C SER A 63 21.17 15.54 20.69
N HIS A 64 20.57 14.94 19.66
CA HIS A 64 19.74 15.63 18.67
C HIS A 64 18.37 14.99 18.62
N GLU A 65 17.31 15.80 18.60
CA GLU A 65 15.92 15.33 18.53
C GLU A 65 15.19 16.08 17.43
N TRP A 66 14.51 15.35 16.54
CA TRP A 66 13.74 15.95 15.48
C TRP A 66 12.36 16.35 15.98
N ASP A 67 11.92 17.56 15.65
CA ASP A 67 10.65 18.14 16.11
C ASP A 67 9.39 17.57 15.41
N GLY A 68 9.56 16.60 14.51
CA GLY A 68 8.47 15.96 13.77
C GLY A 68 7.91 16.77 12.60
N ARG A 69 8.48 17.95 12.29
CA ARG A 69 8.00 18.82 11.22
C ARG A 69 8.77 18.60 9.92
N TYR A 70 8.07 18.58 8.79
CA TYR A 70 8.68 18.33 7.49
C TYR A 70 9.69 19.42 7.07
N ASP A 71 9.40 20.68 7.40
CA ASP A 71 10.22 21.84 7.06
C ASP A 71 11.52 21.94 7.87
N SER A 72 11.63 21.23 9.00
CA SER A 72 12.83 21.21 9.85
C SER A 72 13.84 20.12 9.47
N ILE A 73 13.47 19.18 8.60
CA ILE A 73 14.30 18.00 8.30
C ILE A 73 15.66 18.40 7.75
N GLU A 74 15.72 19.35 6.81
CA GLU A 74 16.99 19.81 6.26
C GLU A 74 17.90 20.40 7.34
N GLN A 75 17.34 21.20 8.26
CA GLN A 75 18.11 21.76 9.37
C GLN A 75 18.61 20.65 10.30
N PHE A 76 17.75 19.68 10.64
CA PHE A 76 18.12 18.56 11.50
C PHE A 76 19.23 17.70 10.89
N CYS A 77 19.18 17.42 9.59
CA CYS A 77 20.25 16.72 8.88
C CYS A 77 21.59 17.48 8.99
N ARG A 78 21.57 18.81 8.91
CA ARG A 78 22.78 19.64 9.07
C ARG A 78 23.30 19.62 10.51
N GLU A 79 22.42 19.63 11.51
CA GLU A 79 22.78 19.53 12.94
C GLU A 79 23.48 18.20 13.27
N LEU A 80 23.03 17.11 12.63
CA LEU A 80 23.69 15.81 12.70
C LEU A 80 25.06 15.76 11.99
N GLY A 81 25.36 16.74 11.12
CA GLY A 81 26.56 16.76 10.27
C GLY A 81 26.43 15.93 8.99
N TYR A 82 25.21 15.74 8.49
CA TYR A 82 24.88 14.94 7.32
C TYR A 82 24.50 15.86 6.14
N SER A 83 24.74 15.38 4.91
CA SER A 83 24.25 16.04 3.69
C SER A 83 22.76 15.77 3.54
N TYR A 84 21.97 16.83 3.39
CA TYR A 84 20.55 16.70 3.12
C TYR A 84 20.30 16.28 1.67
N ILE A 85 19.53 15.21 1.47
CA ILE A 85 19.06 14.75 0.16
C ILE A 85 17.59 15.13 0.03
N GLN A 86 17.28 15.93 -0.99
CA GLN A 86 15.92 16.37 -1.26
C GLN A 86 15.08 15.22 -1.80
N GLY A 87 13.90 15.03 -1.24
CA GLY A 87 12.94 14.03 -1.71
C GLY A 87 12.60 12.99 -0.64
N ASN A 88 11.76 12.01 -1.01
CA ASN A 88 11.42 10.91 -0.11
C ASN A 88 12.38 9.75 -0.36
N ILE A 89 13.26 9.50 0.59
CA ILE A 89 14.28 8.45 0.52
C ILE A 89 13.64 7.09 0.24
N ALA A 90 12.45 6.84 0.79
CA ALA A 90 11.71 5.60 0.57
C ALA A 90 11.39 5.33 -0.91
N THR A 91 11.00 6.37 -1.66
CA THR A 91 10.61 6.24 -3.07
C THR A 91 11.77 6.40 -4.03
N GLU A 92 12.81 7.13 -3.64
CA GLU A 92 13.97 7.40 -4.50
C GLU A 92 15.01 6.29 -4.44
N TYR A 93 15.24 5.75 -3.24
CA TYR A 93 16.27 4.74 -3.01
C TYR A 93 15.68 3.40 -2.57
N GLY A 94 14.48 3.40 -1.99
CA GLY A 94 13.88 2.18 -1.47
C GLY A 94 13.22 1.29 -2.53
N GLU A 95 13.05 0.02 -2.17
CA GLU A 95 12.29 -0.94 -2.95
C GLU A 95 10.84 -0.95 -2.47
N ARG A 96 9.91 -0.66 -3.39
CA ARG A 96 8.47 -0.72 -3.11
C ARG A 96 8.03 -2.17 -2.93
N LYS A 97 7.43 -2.46 -1.78
CA LYS A 97 6.77 -3.73 -1.50
C LYS A 97 5.26 -3.50 -1.46
N GLU A 98 4.54 -4.13 -2.39
CA GLU A 98 3.07 -4.06 -2.36
C GLU A 98 2.52 -4.77 -1.12
N SER A 99 1.55 -4.13 -0.47
CA SER A 99 0.84 -4.74 0.65
C SER A 99 -0.14 -5.81 0.14
N GLY A 100 -0.46 -6.80 0.99
CA GLY A 100 -1.48 -7.81 0.67
C GLY A 100 -2.86 -7.20 0.36
N LEU A 101 -3.13 -5.97 0.81
CA LEU A 101 -4.36 -5.23 0.51
C LEU A 101 -4.47 -4.86 -0.98
N SER A 102 -3.35 -4.70 -1.70
CA SER A 102 -3.34 -4.52 -3.16
C SER A 102 -3.96 -5.73 -3.88
N THR A 103 -3.66 -6.94 -3.39
CA THR A 103 -4.24 -8.17 -3.92
C THR A 103 -5.74 -8.22 -3.66
N ILE A 104 -6.18 -7.84 -2.45
CA ILE A 104 -7.60 -7.76 -2.10
C ILE A 104 -8.33 -6.76 -3.01
N ARG A 105 -7.74 -5.59 -3.27
CA ARG A 105 -8.29 -4.59 -4.20
C ARG A 105 -8.48 -5.16 -5.60
N THR A 106 -7.49 -5.91 -6.08
CA THR A 106 -7.56 -6.55 -7.39
C THR A 106 -8.68 -7.58 -7.44
N ILE A 107 -8.78 -8.45 -6.43
CA ILE A 107 -9.86 -9.45 -6.32
C ILE A 107 -11.24 -8.79 -6.27
N CYS A 108 -11.41 -7.73 -5.47
CA CYS A 108 -12.69 -7.02 -5.37
C CYS A 108 -13.11 -6.37 -6.71
N LYS A 109 -12.16 -5.94 -7.54
CA LYS A 109 -12.45 -5.38 -8.87
C LYS A 109 -12.76 -6.46 -9.90
N THR A 110 -12.07 -7.60 -9.86
CA THR A 110 -12.20 -8.65 -10.88
C THR A 110 -13.31 -9.65 -10.58
N ALA A 111 -13.66 -9.89 -9.31
CA ALA A 111 -14.67 -10.87 -8.92
C ALA A 111 -16.07 -10.61 -9.52
N PRO A 112 -16.59 -9.36 -9.56
CA PRO A 112 -17.91 -9.09 -10.18
C PRO A 112 -17.91 -9.36 -11.68
N ILE A 113 -16.81 -9.03 -12.36
CA ILE A 113 -16.63 -9.27 -13.80
C ILE A 113 -16.60 -10.77 -14.06
N LEU A 114 -15.81 -11.51 -13.27
CA LEU A 114 -15.71 -12.96 -13.38
C LEU A 114 -17.07 -13.64 -13.15
N LEU A 115 -17.82 -13.19 -12.14
CA LEU A 115 -19.17 -13.67 -11.86
C LEU A 115 -20.12 -13.40 -13.04
N LEU A 116 -20.07 -12.21 -13.63
CA LEU A 116 -20.88 -11.85 -14.79
C LEU A 116 -20.56 -12.73 -16.00
N VAL A 117 -19.28 -12.99 -16.27
CA VAL A 117 -18.85 -13.90 -17.34
C VAL A 117 -19.41 -15.31 -17.12
N VAL A 118 -19.35 -15.83 -15.88
CA VAL A 118 -19.90 -17.15 -15.53
C VAL A 118 -21.42 -17.19 -15.74
N LEU A 119 -22.15 -16.14 -15.39
CA LEU A 119 -23.60 -16.05 -15.60
C LEU A 119 -23.97 -16.02 -17.09
N VAL A 120 -23.22 -15.28 -17.91
CA VAL A 120 -23.44 -15.23 -19.37
C VAL A 120 -23.17 -16.59 -20.01
N LEU A 121 -22.06 -17.23 -19.66
CA LEU A 121 -21.70 -18.55 -20.21
C LEU A 121 -22.69 -19.63 -19.80
N SER A 122 -23.12 -19.66 -18.54
CA SER A 122 -24.13 -20.61 -18.07
C SER A 122 -25.48 -20.39 -18.75
N GLY A 123 -25.91 -19.13 -18.94
CA GLY A 123 -27.10 -18.78 -19.71
C GLY A 123 -27.04 -19.29 -21.16
N PHE A 124 -25.91 -19.08 -21.84
CA PHE A 124 -25.70 -19.56 -23.21
C PHE A 124 -25.79 -21.09 -23.31
N LEU A 125 -25.20 -21.82 -22.37
CA LEU A 125 -25.27 -23.29 -22.32
C LEU A 125 -26.70 -23.80 -22.10
N ILE A 126 -27.47 -23.14 -21.23
CA ILE A 126 -28.88 -23.50 -20.96
C ILE A 126 -29.73 -23.28 -22.21
N VAL A 127 -29.61 -22.13 -22.88
CA VAL A 127 -30.34 -21.82 -24.12
C VAL A 127 -30.03 -22.85 -25.20
N ASN A 128 -28.75 -23.17 -25.42
CA ASN A 128 -28.34 -24.18 -26.39
C ASN A 128 -28.90 -25.57 -26.07
N LYS A 129 -28.95 -25.96 -24.80
CA LYS A 129 -29.53 -27.23 -24.36
C LYS A 129 -31.04 -27.27 -24.64
N ILE A 130 -31.77 -26.18 -24.42
CA ILE A 130 -33.20 -26.07 -24.72
C ILE A 130 -33.45 -26.19 -26.22
N ILE A 131 -32.70 -25.46 -27.05
CA ILE A 131 -32.80 -25.50 -28.51
C ILE A 131 -32.55 -26.92 -29.04
N ARG A 132 -31.50 -27.60 -28.56
CA ARG A 132 -31.21 -28.99 -28.95
C ARG A 132 -32.35 -29.93 -28.56
N LYS A 133 -32.91 -29.80 -27.35
CA LYS A 133 -34.02 -30.64 -26.89
C LYS A 133 -35.30 -30.38 -27.71
N GLY A 134 -35.56 -29.14 -28.10
CA GLY A 134 -36.67 -28.77 -29.00
C GLY A 134 -36.53 -29.41 -30.39
N ARG A 135 -35.33 -29.34 -30.99
CA ARG A 135 -35.05 -29.94 -32.30
C ARG A 135 -35.24 -31.47 -32.31
N ILE A 136 -34.81 -32.16 -31.25
CA ILE A 136 -34.99 -33.63 -31.12
C ILE A 136 -36.48 -34.02 -31.03
N LYS A 137 -37.33 -33.18 -30.42
CA LYS A 137 -38.76 -33.48 -30.36
C LYS A 137 -39.41 -33.41 -31.75
N ASN A 138 -39.08 -32.41 -32.57
CA ASN A 138 -39.69 -32.26 -33.91
C ASN A 138 -39.39 -33.44 -34.85
N ILE A 139 -38.20 -34.05 -34.77
CA ILE A 139 -37.83 -35.22 -35.60
C ILE A 139 -38.70 -36.47 -35.29
N LYS A 140 -39.32 -36.57 -34.11
CA LYS A 140 -40.15 -37.73 -33.75
C LYS A 140 -41.60 -37.66 -34.25
N TYR A 141 -42.02 -36.55 -34.84
CA TYR A 141 -43.40 -36.34 -35.30
C TYR A 141 -43.53 -36.28 -36.83
N GLU A 142 -42.43 -36.52 -37.56
CA GLU A 142 -42.40 -36.80 -39.00
C GLU A 142 -42.25 -38.32 -39.21
#